data_AF-A0A965WZI4-F1
#
_entry.id   AF-A0A965WZI4-F1
#
_cell.length_a   1.000
_cell.length_b   1.000
_cell.length_c   1.000
_cell.angle_alpha   90.00
_cell.angle_beta   90.00
_cell.angle_gamma   90.00
#
_symmetry.space_group_name_H-M   'P 1'
#
loop_
_entity.id
_entity.type
_entity.pdbx_description
1 polymer ?
#
loop_
_entity_poly.entity_id
_entity_poly.type
_entity_poly.pdbx_seq_one_letter_code
_entity_poly.pdbx_strand_id
1 'polypeptide(L)'
;VEACVKEVGVDLNTASPALLSYVAGITASLAQAIVDWREKHGAFRSRQQLLAVPRLGPRAFEQAAGFLRIPGADEPLDNTSVHPESYAKVNALASLLKVPVSPELSDRARGLDLAQLSGQLGLGQYTLSDILDALARPGRDPRDDLPQVELDQEILDIKDLKPGMVIRGVVRNVADFGAFVDLGLHQDGLVHVSELADRFVKDPLAVVRIGQAVTVRVLSVDLERKRIALSMKGLA
;
A
#
# COMPACT_ATOMS: atom_id res chain seq x y z
N VAL A 1 -7.21 -0.93 -11.59
CA VAL A 1 -6.02 -0.18 -12.04
C VAL A 1 -6.27 1.32 -12.02
N GLU A 2 -7.27 1.83 -12.74
CA GLU A 2 -7.62 3.27 -12.72
C GLU A 2 -7.86 3.86 -11.33
N ALA A 3 -8.55 3.16 -10.44
CA ALA A 3 -8.78 3.61 -9.07
C ALA A 3 -7.46 3.76 -8.27
N CYS A 4 -6.56 2.77 -8.39
CA CYS A 4 -5.26 2.79 -7.72
C CYS A 4 -4.34 3.90 -8.27
N VAL A 5 -4.42 4.18 -9.58
CA VAL A 5 -3.64 5.26 -10.22
C VAL A 5 -4.06 6.64 -9.69
N LYS A 6 -5.36 6.82 -9.40
CA LYS A 6 -5.87 8.07 -8.80
C LYS A 6 -5.41 8.27 -7.36
N GLU A 7 -5.27 7.19 -6.59
CA GLU A 7 -4.85 7.27 -5.19
C GLU A 7 -3.33 7.44 -5.04
N VAL A 8 -2.52 6.70 -5.80
CA VAL A 8 -1.05 6.72 -5.68
C VAL A 8 -0.43 7.92 -6.40
N GLY A 9 -1.03 8.33 -7.51
CA GLY A 9 -0.39 9.26 -8.45
C GLY A 9 0.69 8.57 -9.31
N VAL A 10 1.15 9.27 -10.33
CA VAL A 10 2.03 8.74 -11.37
C VAL A 10 3.20 9.69 -11.57
N ASP A 11 4.43 9.17 -11.49
CA ASP A 11 5.62 9.94 -11.83
C ASP A 11 5.66 10.23 -13.34
N LEU A 12 5.59 11.51 -13.67
CA LEU A 12 5.52 12.01 -15.04
C LEU A 12 6.78 11.69 -15.87
N ASN A 13 7.94 11.56 -15.22
CA ASN A 13 9.22 11.38 -15.90
C ASN A 13 9.58 9.91 -16.11
N THR A 14 9.05 9.00 -15.29
CA THR A 14 9.38 7.56 -15.35
C THR A 14 8.24 6.69 -15.86
N ALA A 15 6.99 7.15 -15.78
CA ALA A 15 5.83 6.36 -16.17
C ALA A 15 5.83 5.99 -17.66
N SER A 16 5.29 4.80 -17.95
CA SER A 16 5.04 4.33 -19.31
C SER A 16 3.79 4.99 -19.92
N PRO A 17 3.65 5.02 -21.26
CA PRO A 17 2.44 5.53 -21.91
C PRO A 17 1.17 4.82 -21.42
N ALA A 18 1.24 3.51 -21.20
CA ALA A 18 0.11 2.73 -20.70
C ALA A 18 -0.31 3.21 -19.29
N LEU A 19 0.65 3.44 -18.38
CA LEU A 19 0.35 3.92 -17.04
C LEU A 19 -0.26 5.34 -17.05
N LEU A 20 0.31 6.24 -17.86
CA LEU A 20 -0.19 7.60 -18.04
C LEU A 20 -1.62 7.64 -18.58
N SER A 21 -2.01 6.69 -19.44
CA SER A 21 -3.36 6.63 -20.01
C SER A 21 -4.48 6.33 -19.01
N TYR A 22 -4.14 5.88 -17.80
CA TYR A 22 -5.10 5.68 -16.71
C TYR A 22 -5.32 6.94 -15.86
N VAL A 23 -4.55 8.00 -16.09
CA VAL A 23 -4.70 9.28 -15.41
C VAL A 23 -5.91 10.03 -15.99
N ALA A 24 -6.71 10.63 -15.10
CA ALA A 24 -7.88 11.41 -15.50
C ALA A 24 -7.48 12.52 -16.49
N GLY A 25 -8.16 12.59 -17.63
CA GLY A 25 -7.90 13.58 -18.67
C GLY A 25 -6.75 13.24 -19.65
N ILE A 26 -6.03 12.13 -19.45
CA ILE A 26 -4.97 11.67 -20.37
C ILE A 26 -5.48 10.50 -21.20
N THR A 27 -5.59 10.68 -22.51
CA THR A 27 -5.88 9.60 -23.46
C THR A 27 -4.60 8.86 -23.85
N ALA A 28 -4.72 7.68 -24.47
CA ALA A 28 -3.56 6.93 -24.98
C ALA A 28 -2.68 7.77 -25.95
N SER A 29 -3.30 8.62 -26.78
CA SER A 29 -2.56 9.50 -27.70
C SER A 29 -1.87 10.66 -26.99
N LEU A 30 -2.44 11.18 -25.90
CA LEU A 30 -1.81 12.19 -25.06
C LEU A 30 -0.67 11.59 -24.22
N ALA A 31 -0.86 10.39 -23.68
CA ALA A 31 0.17 9.68 -22.96
C ALA A 31 1.43 9.47 -23.82
N GLN A 32 1.26 9.07 -25.09
CA GLN A 32 2.38 8.99 -26.03
C GLN A 32 2.99 10.37 -26.28
N ALA A 33 2.18 11.41 -26.49
CA ALA A 33 2.68 12.76 -26.71
C ALA A 33 3.50 13.31 -25.53
N ILE A 34 3.14 12.96 -24.29
CA ILE A 34 3.90 13.32 -23.08
C ILE A 34 5.27 12.65 -23.08
N VAL A 35 5.32 11.35 -23.40
CA VAL A 35 6.59 10.59 -23.48
C VAL A 35 7.47 11.12 -24.61
N ASP A 36 6.90 11.34 -25.79
CA ASP A 36 7.62 11.92 -26.94
C ASP A 36 8.15 13.33 -26.61
N TRP A 37 7.41 14.10 -25.81
CA TRP A 37 7.83 15.44 -25.42
C TRP A 37 9.04 15.39 -24.48
N ARG A 38 9.03 14.54 -23.44
CA ARG A 38 10.17 14.42 -22.51
C ARG A 38 11.41 13.79 -23.13
N GLU A 39 11.24 12.91 -24.12
CA GLU A 39 12.37 12.38 -24.88
C GLU A 39 13.07 13.46 -25.72
N LYS A 40 12.30 14.43 -26.23
CA LYS A 40 12.83 15.52 -27.05
C LYS A 40 13.37 16.70 -26.25
N HIS A 41 12.72 17.06 -25.14
CA HIS A 41 13.03 18.27 -24.37
C HIS A 41 13.72 17.97 -23.03
N GLY A 42 13.83 16.69 -22.65
CA GLY A 42 14.31 16.25 -21.36
C GLY A 42 13.20 16.11 -20.32
N ALA A 43 13.59 15.74 -19.10
CA ALA A 43 12.66 15.53 -17.99
C ALA A 43 11.87 16.82 -17.64
N PHE A 44 10.59 16.64 -17.30
CA PHE A 44 9.75 17.68 -16.76
C PHE A 44 10.28 18.15 -15.40
N ARG A 45 10.35 19.46 -15.20
CA ARG A 45 10.70 20.12 -13.92
C ARG A 45 9.53 20.81 -13.25
N SER A 46 8.44 21.02 -13.99
CA SER A 46 7.19 21.52 -13.44
C SER A 46 5.98 20.99 -14.21
N ARG A 47 4.84 20.84 -13.53
CA ARG A 47 3.57 20.49 -14.16
C ARG A 47 3.18 21.49 -15.25
N GLN A 48 3.51 22.78 -15.09
CA GLN A 48 3.16 23.79 -16.09
C GLN A 48 3.71 23.49 -17.50
N GLN A 49 4.84 22.77 -17.59
CA GLN A 49 5.42 22.35 -18.86
C GLN A 49 4.51 21.38 -19.63
N LEU A 50 3.54 20.72 -18.98
CA LEU A 50 2.54 19.89 -19.66
C LEU A 50 1.71 20.71 -20.66
N LEU A 51 1.51 22.01 -20.43
CA LEU A 51 0.79 22.89 -21.36
C LEU A 51 1.56 23.09 -22.68
N ALA A 52 2.85 22.80 -22.72
CA ALA A 52 3.65 22.79 -23.94
C ALA A 52 3.55 21.47 -24.72
N VAL A 53 2.91 20.44 -24.15
CA VAL A 53 2.72 19.14 -24.82
C VAL A 53 1.65 19.29 -25.91
N PRO A 54 1.94 18.89 -27.16
CA PRO A 54 0.98 18.99 -28.25
C PRO A 54 -0.34 18.27 -27.93
N ARG A 55 -1.46 18.97 -28.16
CA ARG A 55 -2.85 18.50 -27.94
C ARG A 55 -3.27 18.40 -26.47
N LEU A 56 -2.39 18.69 -25.52
CA LEU A 56 -2.75 18.77 -24.10
C LEU A 56 -3.38 20.15 -23.83
N GLY A 57 -4.71 20.18 -23.75
CA GLY A 57 -5.46 21.40 -23.48
C GLY A 57 -5.58 21.73 -21.98
N PRO A 58 -6.02 22.96 -21.64
CA PRO A 58 -6.14 23.41 -20.24
C PRO A 58 -7.08 22.54 -19.40
N ARG A 59 -8.17 22.04 -19.99
CA ARG A 59 -9.09 21.12 -19.31
C ARG A 59 -8.45 19.75 -19.01
N ALA A 60 -7.64 19.23 -19.93
CA ALA A 60 -6.92 17.97 -19.72
C ALA A 60 -5.85 18.16 -18.63
N PHE A 61 -5.16 19.30 -18.64
CA PHE A 61 -4.22 19.69 -17.61
C PHE A 61 -4.85 19.74 -16.22
N GLU A 62 -5.97 20.44 -16.07
CA GLU A 62 -6.70 20.56 -14.80
C GLU A 62 -7.15 19.20 -14.26
N GLN A 63 -7.61 18.29 -15.13
CA GLN A 63 -8.02 16.96 -14.69
C GLN A 63 -6.83 16.07 -14.32
N ALA A 64 -5.67 16.25 -14.96
CA ALA A 64 -4.51 15.38 -14.78
C ALA A 64 -3.54 15.86 -13.70
N ALA A 65 -3.38 17.18 -13.52
CA ALA A 65 -2.29 17.76 -12.75
C ALA A 65 -2.23 17.27 -11.30
N GLY A 66 -3.39 17.05 -10.67
CA GLY A 66 -3.48 16.55 -9.29
C GLY A 66 -2.98 15.10 -9.12
N PHE A 67 -2.82 14.33 -10.19
CA PHE A 67 -2.39 12.93 -10.16
C PHE A 67 -0.97 12.72 -10.67
N LEU A 68 -0.36 13.73 -11.31
CA LEU A 68 0.99 13.63 -11.84
C LEU A 68 2.00 14.12 -10.80
N ARG A 69 3.08 13.37 -10.57
CA ARG A 69 4.15 13.70 -9.63
C ARG A 69 5.43 13.97 -10.39
N ILE A 70 6.23 14.91 -9.91
CA ILE A 70 7.56 15.21 -10.45
C ILE A 70 8.55 15.23 -9.29
N PRO A 71 9.22 14.11 -9.00
CA PRO A 71 10.28 14.08 -8.00
C PRO A 71 11.40 15.05 -8.36
N GLY A 72 11.80 15.91 -7.41
CA GLY A 72 12.84 16.92 -7.64
C GLY A 72 12.42 18.09 -8.55
N ALA A 73 11.11 18.36 -8.65
CA ALA A 73 10.59 19.54 -9.34
C ALA A 73 11.12 20.86 -8.77
N ASP A 74 11.13 21.90 -9.61
CA ASP A 74 11.49 23.27 -9.19
C ASP A 74 10.44 23.82 -8.20
N GLU A 75 9.18 23.40 -8.36
CA GLU A 75 8.07 23.70 -7.44
C GLU A 75 7.82 22.49 -6.52
N PRO A 76 8.10 22.58 -5.20
CA PRO A 76 7.92 21.47 -4.25
C PRO A 76 6.53 20.83 -4.29
N LEU A 77 5.48 21.61 -4.57
CA LEU A 77 4.10 21.13 -4.64
C LEU A 77 3.85 20.17 -5.81
N ASP A 78 4.67 20.20 -6.87
CA ASP A 78 4.53 19.32 -8.03
C ASP A 78 4.83 17.84 -7.70
N ASN A 79 5.47 17.57 -6.55
CA ASN A 79 5.67 16.23 -6.01
C ASN A 79 4.60 15.82 -4.96
N THR A 80 3.50 16.57 -4.84
CA THR A 80 2.44 16.31 -3.85
C THR A 80 1.08 16.06 -4.53
N SER A 81 0.08 15.63 -3.77
CA SER A 81 -1.31 15.55 -4.28
C SER A 81 -2.02 16.90 -4.37
N VAL A 82 -1.36 18.00 -3.98
CA VAL A 82 -1.93 19.35 -4.06
C VAL A 82 -2.12 19.73 -5.52
N HIS A 83 -3.34 20.15 -5.87
CA HIS A 83 -3.66 20.61 -7.21
C HIS A 83 -3.13 22.05 -7.45
N PRO A 84 -2.64 22.40 -8.67
CA PRO A 84 -2.14 23.74 -9.00
C PRO A 84 -3.08 24.91 -8.67
N GLU A 85 -4.40 24.67 -8.67
CA GLU A 85 -5.39 25.68 -8.26
C GLU A 85 -5.20 26.17 -6.82
N SER A 86 -4.60 25.34 -5.97
CA SER A 86 -4.39 25.63 -4.56
C SER A 86 -3.02 26.25 -4.28
N TYR A 87 -2.10 26.33 -5.26
CA TYR A 87 -0.72 26.78 -5.03
C TYR A 87 -0.67 28.20 -4.47
N ALA A 88 -1.48 29.11 -5.03
CA ALA A 88 -1.59 30.48 -4.52
C ALA A 88 -1.98 30.52 -3.03
N LYS A 89 -2.88 29.62 -2.60
CA LYS A 89 -3.35 29.53 -1.22
C LYS A 89 -2.30 28.91 -0.30
N VAL A 90 -1.57 27.89 -0.77
CA VAL A 90 -0.45 27.30 -0.02
C VAL A 90 0.69 28.31 0.15
N ASN A 91 1.01 29.08 -0.90
CA ASN A 91 2.01 30.14 -0.83
C ASN A 91 1.59 31.29 0.10
N ALA A 92 0.29 31.59 0.17
CA ALA A 92 -0.25 32.53 1.15
C ALA A 92 -0.12 32.00 2.60
N LEU A 93 -0.39 30.71 2.82
CA LEU A 93 -0.15 30.05 4.12
C LEU A 93 1.33 30.09 4.51
N ALA A 94 2.23 29.75 3.57
CA ALA A 94 3.68 29.82 3.76
C ALA A 94 4.14 31.23 4.17
N SER A 95 3.61 32.25 3.49
CA SER A 95 3.89 33.66 3.79
C SER A 95 3.35 34.08 5.16
N LEU A 96 2.14 33.65 5.52
CA LEU A 96 1.51 33.95 6.81
C LEU A 96 2.31 33.36 7.97
N LEU A 97 2.78 32.13 7.83
CA LEU A 97 3.54 31.42 8.86
C LEU A 97 5.05 31.70 8.82
N LYS A 98 5.52 32.40 7.76
CA LYS A 98 6.94 32.70 7.50
C LYS A 98 7.80 31.43 7.45
N VAL A 99 7.27 30.39 6.83
CA VAL A 99 7.94 29.09 6.65
C VAL A 99 7.86 28.73 5.16
N PRO A 100 8.93 28.24 4.53
CA PRO A 100 8.89 27.81 3.13
C PRO A 100 7.93 26.63 2.95
N VAL A 101 7.46 26.41 1.71
CA VAL A 101 6.62 25.25 1.38
C VAL A 101 7.42 23.96 1.59
N SER A 102 7.14 23.31 2.71
CA SER A 102 7.93 22.20 3.25
C SER A 102 7.09 21.41 4.26
N PRO A 103 7.54 20.22 4.70
CA PRO A 103 6.86 19.49 5.78
C PRO A 103 6.68 20.32 7.06
N GLU A 104 7.64 21.19 7.38
CA GLU A 104 7.57 22.09 8.55
C GLU A 104 6.36 23.04 8.50
N LEU A 105 5.95 23.45 7.29
CA LEU A 105 4.75 24.27 7.11
C LEU A 105 3.50 23.52 7.61
N SER A 106 3.45 22.20 7.38
CA SER A 106 2.36 21.35 7.83
C SER A 106 2.30 21.28 9.35
N ASP A 107 3.43 20.98 9.99
CA ASP A 107 3.53 20.85 11.44
C ASP A 107 3.13 22.15 12.14
N ARG A 108 3.59 23.28 11.62
CA ARG A 108 3.29 24.60 12.17
C ARG A 108 1.82 24.99 11.99
N ALA A 109 1.23 24.67 10.84
CA ALA A 109 -0.18 24.94 10.58
C ALA A 109 -1.11 24.09 11.48
N ARG A 110 -0.75 22.83 11.75
CA ARG A 110 -1.51 21.94 12.66
C ARG A 110 -1.49 22.38 14.11
N GLY A 111 -0.48 23.14 14.53
CA GLY A 111 -0.42 23.75 15.86
C GLY A 111 -1.36 24.95 16.05
N LEU A 112 -2.10 25.35 15.00
CA LEU A 112 -2.99 26.50 15.00
C LEU A 112 -4.45 26.10 14.79
N ASP A 113 -5.36 27.07 14.93
CA ASP A 113 -6.78 26.87 14.63
C ASP A 113 -7.00 26.76 13.11
N LEU A 114 -7.19 25.52 12.65
CA LEU A 114 -7.43 25.21 11.24
C LEU A 114 -8.72 25.82 10.70
N ALA A 115 -9.74 26.04 11.54
CA ALA A 115 -10.99 26.66 11.11
C ALA A 115 -10.82 28.15 10.80
N GLN A 116 -10.03 28.85 11.62
CA GLN A 116 -9.69 30.25 11.36
C GLN A 116 -8.75 30.38 10.15
N LEU A 117 -7.72 29.53 10.06
CA LEU A 117 -6.78 29.52 8.94
C LEU A 117 -7.50 29.24 7.60
N SER A 118 -8.38 28.24 7.56
CA SER A 118 -9.12 27.92 6.35
C SER A 118 -10.00 29.10 5.91
N GLY A 119 -10.64 29.79 6.87
CA GLY A 119 -11.42 30.99 6.61
C GLY A 119 -10.61 32.14 6.02
N GLN A 120 -9.41 32.41 6.56
CA GLN A 120 -8.51 33.46 6.04
C GLN A 120 -7.99 33.16 4.65
N LEU A 121 -7.76 31.88 4.32
CA LEU A 121 -7.22 31.44 3.03
C LEU A 121 -8.31 31.20 1.98
N GLY A 122 -9.59 31.27 2.35
CA GLY A 122 -10.71 30.90 1.47
C GLY A 122 -10.63 29.42 1.05
N LEU A 123 -10.23 28.54 1.96
CA LEU A 123 -10.21 27.09 1.79
C LEU A 123 -11.31 26.45 2.62
N GLY A 124 -11.85 25.33 2.12
CA GLY A 124 -12.59 24.42 2.98
C GLY A 124 -11.66 23.80 4.02
N GLN A 125 -12.16 23.53 5.23
CA GLN A 125 -11.35 22.91 6.29
C GLN A 125 -10.78 21.55 5.86
N TYR A 126 -11.57 20.73 5.18
CA TYR A 126 -11.11 19.45 4.64
C TYR A 126 -10.00 19.62 3.62
N THR A 127 -10.15 20.56 2.67
CA THR A 127 -9.13 20.86 1.67
C THR A 127 -7.82 21.34 2.31
N LEU A 128 -7.92 22.16 3.36
CA LEU A 128 -6.74 22.57 4.12
C LEU A 128 -6.09 21.35 4.78
N SER A 129 -6.85 20.49 5.44
CA SER A 129 -6.31 19.25 6.04
C SER A 129 -5.58 18.39 5.00
N ASP A 130 -6.20 18.16 3.84
CA ASP A 130 -5.63 17.35 2.76
C ASP A 130 -4.31 17.94 2.23
N ILE A 131 -4.25 19.27 2.10
CA ILE A 131 -3.02 19.99 1.74
C ILE A 131 -1.94 19.79 2.79
N LEU A 132 -2.28 19.91 4.08
CA LEU A 132 -1.32 19.71 5.17
C LEU A 132 -0.82 18.26 5.21
N ASP A 133 -1.69 17.28 5.02
CA ASP A 133 -1.31 15.87 4.89
C ASP A 133 -0.36 15.65 3.70
N ALA A 134 -0.66 16.25 2.55
CA ALA A 134 0.18 16.16 1.36
C ALA A 134 1.56 16.82 1.53
N LEU A 135 1.64 17.92 2.29
CA LEU A 135 2.90 18.61 2.62
C LEU A 135 3.75 17.84 3.63
N ALA A 136 3.12 17.18 4.61
CA ALA A 136 3.83 16.43 5.64
C ALA A 136 4.61 15.24 5.05
N ARG A 137 4.07 14.61 3.99
CA ARG A 137 4.69 13.48 3.30
C ARG A 137 4.58 13.65 1.79
N PRO A 138 5.45 14.45 1.15
CA PRO A 138 5.45 14.62 -0.30
C PRO A 138 5.75 13.28 -0.98
N GLY A 139 4.92 12.88 -1.95
CA GLY A 139 5.06 11.60 -2.64
C GLY A 139 4.61 10.37 -1.83
N ARG A 140 3.76 10.55 -0.79
CA ARG A 140 3.15 9.45 -0.03
C ARG A 140 2.58 8.39 -0.99
N ASP A 141 3.11 7.18 -0.90
CA ASP A 141 2.55 6.03 -1.58
C ASP A 141 1.52 5.37 -0.64
N PRO A 142 0.22 5.35 -0.98
CA PRO A 142 -0.79 4.69 -0.16
C PRO A 142 -0.55 3.17 0.00
N ARG A 143 0.38 2.58 -0.77
CA ARG A 143 0.84 1.20 -0.56
C ARG A 143 1.66 1.04 0.72
N ASP A 144 2.31 2.10 1.22
CA ASP A 144 3.10 2.03 2.46
C ASP A 144 2.21 1.85 3.71
N ASP A 145 0.93 2.23 3.62
CA ASP A 145 -0.06 2.05 4.69
C ASP A 145 -0.71 0.66 4.67
N LEU A 146 -0.46 -0.15 3.63
CA LEU A 146 -0.89 -1.55 3.64
C LEU A 146 -0.10 -2.27 4.75
N PRO A 147 -0.76 -3.12 5.56
CA PRO A 147 -0.03 -3.95 6.49
C PRO A 147 1.02 -4.70 5.67
N GLN A 148 2.29 -4.41 5.93
CA GLN A 148 3.36 -5.16 5.32
C GLN A 148 3.08 -6.61 5.65
N VAL A 149 2.89 -7.43 4.62
CA VAL A 149 2.87 -8.86 4.81
C VAL A 149 4.29 -9.15 5.28
N GLU A 150 4.46 -9.28 6.60
CA GLU A 150 5.65 -9.88 7.18
C GLU A 150 5.76 -11.22 6.46
N LEU A 151 6.72 -11.30 5.55
CA LEU A 151 7.07 -12.55 4.92
C LEU A 151 7.74 -13.37 6.02
N ASP A 152 6.95 -13.95 6.92
CA ASP A 152 7.31 -15.05 7.82
C ASP A 152 7.50 -16.32 6.98
N GLN A 153 8.34 -16.21 5.95
CA GLN A 153 8.86 -17.33 5.21
C GLN A 153 10.37 -17.31 5.40
N GLU A 154 10.79 -17.32 6.67
CA GLU A 154 11.90 -18.21 7.00
C GLU A 154 11.42 -19.59 6.56
N ILE A 155 12.02 -20.10 5.49
CA ILE A 155 11.85 -21.48 5.04
C ILE A 155 12.36 -22.32 6.22
N LEU A 156 11.46 -22.62 7.15
CA LEU A 156 11.74 -23.47 8.28
C LEU A 156 12.13 -24.83 7.67
N ASP A 157 13.29 -25.36 8.01
CA ASP A 157 13.54 -26.77 7.76
C ASP A 157 12.94 -27.59 8.91
N ILE A 158 12.72 -28.88 8.72
CA ILE A 158 12.26 -29.77 9.82
C ILE A 158 13.20 -29.71 11.04
N LYS A 159 14.45 -29.27 10.84
CA LYS A 159 15.49 -29.10 11.86
C LYS A 159 15.26 -27.87 12.75
N ASP A 160 14.56 -26.86 12.26
CA ASP A 160 14.30 -25.61 12.98
C ASP A 160 13.01 -25.67 13.79
N LEU A 161 12.18 -26.70 13.55
CA LEU A 161 11.00 -26.97 14.35
C LEU A 161 11.38 -27.42 15.76
N LYS A 162 10.96 -26.62 16.75
CA LYS A 162 11.05 -26.96 18.16
C LYS A 162 9.66 -27.29 18.71
N PRO A 163 9.54 -28.32 19.57
CA PRO A 163 8.32 -28.55 20.34
C PRO A 163 7.88 -27.27 21.07
N GLY A 164 6.59 -26.93 20.97
CA GLY A 164 5.98 -25.74 21.57
C GLY A 164 5.79 -24.56 20.61
N MET A 165 6.44 -24.56 19.43
CA MET A 165 6.25 -23.52 18.42
C MET A 165 4.82 -23.53 17.87
N VAL A 166 4.29 -22.34 17.59
CA VAL A 166 2.96 -22.15 16.99
C VAL A 166 3.17 -21.64 15.57
N ILE A 167 2.61 -22.35 14.59
CA ILE A 167 2.83 -22.12 13.17
C ILE A 167 1.47 -22.14 12.46
N ARG A 168 1.31 -21.32 11.43
CA ARG A 168 0.13 -21.37 10.55
C ARG A 168 0.39 -22.34 9.42
N GLY A 169 -0.60 -23.18 9.13
CA GLY A 169 -0.56 -24.13 8.03
C GLY A 169 -1.90 -24.29 7.34
N VAL A 170 -1.92 -25.05 6.26
CA VAL A 170 -3.13 -25.31 5.48
C VAL A 170 -3.46 -26.79 5.53
N VAL A 171 -4.72 -27.13 5.81
CA VAL A 171 -5.16 -28.53 5.85
C VAL A 171 -5.11 -29.11 4.43
N ARG A 172 -4.22 -30.08 4.19
CA ARG A 172 -4.09 -30.75 2.89
C ARG A 172 -5.04 -31.92 2.77
N ASN A 173 -5.24 -32.66 3.86
CA ASN A 173 -6.09 -33.85 3.87
C ASN A 173 -6.72 -34.08 5.24
N VAL A 174 -7.89 -34.70 5.28
CA VAL A 174 -8.59 -35.09 6.51
C VAL A 174 -8.88 -36.58 6.45
N ALA A 175 -8.54 -37.31 7.51
CA ALA A 175 -8.77 -38.74 7.68
C ALA A 175 -9.57 -38.98 8.98
N ASP A 176 -10.12 -40.19 9.15
CA ASP A 176 -10.96 -40.51 10.31
C ASP A 176 -10.23 -40.37 11.66
N PHE A 177 -8.89 -40.50 11.65
CA PHE A 177 -8.05 -40.41 12.84
C PHE A 177 -7.38 -39.03 13.04
N GLY A 178 -7.58 -38.08 12.13
CA GLY A 178 -6.92 -36.78 12.23
C GLY A 178 -6.87 -35.97 10.93
N ALA A 179 -6.13 -34.86 10.95
CA ALA A 179 -5.94 -34.00 9.80
C ALA A 179 -4.46 -33.78 9.49
N PHE A 180 -4.12 -33.74 8.21
CA PHE A 180 -2.79 -33.43 7.72
C PHE A 180 -2.72 -31.95 7.35
N VAL A 181 -1.78 -31.25 7.97
CA VAL A 181 -1.58 -29.81 7.81
C VAL A 181 -0.21 -29.58 7.17
N ASP A 182 -0.23 -28.88 6.05
CA ASP A 182 0.95 -28.39 5.36
C ASP A 182 1.44 -27.11 6.05
N LEU A 183 2.66 -27.14 6.57
CA LEU A 183 3.30 -26.03 7.25
C LEU A 183 4.21 -25.21 6.32
N GLY A 184 4.19 -25.47 5.02
CA GLY A 184 5.19 -24.94 4.08
C GLY A 184 6.52 -25.70 4.15
N LEU A 185 6.56 -26.80 4.91
CA LEU A 185 7.65 -27.75 4.96
C LEU A 185 7.42 -28.80 3.88
N HIS A 186 8.47 -29.40 3.33
CA HIS A 186 8.34 -30.56 2.43
C HIS A 186 7.69 -31.81 3.09
N GLN A 187 7.26 -31.69 4.35
CA GLN A 187 6.70 -32.75 5.17
C GLN A 187 5.43 -32.28 5.90
N ASP A 188 4.36 -33.06 5.78
CA ASP A 188 3.09 -32.74 6.42
C ASP A 188 3.10 -33.09 7.91
N GLY A 189 2.49 -32.24 8.73
CA GLY A 189 2.24 -32.53 10.13
C GLY A 189 0.87 -33.16 10.34
N LEU A 190 0.79 -34.08 11.29
CA LEU A 190 -0.45 -34.79 11.65
C LEU A 190 -1.03 -34.20 12.93
N VAL A 191 -2.27 -33.71 12.85
CA VAL A 191 -3.11 -33.40 14.01
C VAL A 191 -3.99 -34.61 14.31
N HIS A 192 -3.80 -35.26 15.44
CA HIS A 192 -4.65 -36.38 15.84
C HIS A 192 -6.09 -35.89 16.14
N VAL A 193 -7.11 -36.74 15.97
CA VAL A 193 -8.52 -36.36 16.24
C VAL A 193 -8.72 -35.81 17.65
N SER A 194 -7.97 -36.35 18.63
CA SER A 194 -7.99 -35.88 20.00
C SER A 194 -7.39 -34.49 20.19
N GLU A 195 -6.58 -34.01 19.25
CA GLU A 195 -5.85 -32.74 19.29
C GLU A 195 -6.44 -31.68 18.34
N LEU A 196 -7.56 -31.99 17.66
CA LEU A 196 -8.26 -31.06 16.76
C LEU A 196 -9.00 -29.94 17.50
N ALA A 197 -9.50 -30.19 18.71
CA ALA A 197 -10.26 -29.21 19.49
C ALA A 197 -10.23 -29.55 20.99
N ASP A 198 -10.58 -28.58 21.84
CA ASP A 198 -10.71 -28.75 23.29
C ASP A 198 -11.96 -29.54 23.73
N ARG A 199 -12.76 -29.99 22.75
CA ARG A 199 -13.97 -30.81 22.94
C ARG A 199 -13.83 -32.15 22.22
N PHE A 200 -14.60 -33.15 22.63
CA PHE A 200 -14.63 -34.44 21.95
C PHE A 200 -15.14 -34.29 20.50
N VAL A 201 -14.29 -34.62 19.53
CA VAL A 201 -14.61 -34.57 18.10
C VAL A 201 -14.95 -35.98 17.64
N LYS A 202 -16.21 -36.19 17.24
CA LYS A 202 -16.68 -37.47 16.69
C LYS A 202 -16.38 -37.61 15.18
N ASP A 203 -16.35 -36.48 14.47
CA ASP A 203 -16.06 -36.43 13.04
C ASP A 203 -15.09 -35.24 12.77
N PRO A 204 -13.85 -35.52 12.32
CA PRO A 204 -12.86 -34.49 11.97
C PRO A 204 -13.35 -33.49 10.91
N LEU A 205 -14.19 -33.91 9.96
CA LEU A 205 -14.70 -33.05 8.88
C LEU A 205 -15.64 -31.95 9.37
N ALA A 206 -16.19 -32.11 10.58
CA ALA A 206 -17.01 -31.08 11.22
C ALA A 206 -16.18 -29.92 11.78
N VAL A 207 -14.87 -30.13 12.00
CA VAL A 207 -13.97 -29.16 12.64
C VAL A 207 -13.04 -28.50 11.64
N VAL A 208 -12.53 -29.27 10.67
CA VAL A 208 -11.57 -28.78 9.68
C VAL A 208 -11.99 -29.14 8.26
N ARG A 209 -11.72 -28.23 7.32
CA ARG A 209 -11.94 -28.43 5.88
C ARG A 209 -10.63 -28.46 5.12
N ILE A 210 -10.58 -29.25 4.05
CA ILE A 210 -9.44 -29.25 3.12
C ILE A 210 -9.28 -27.84 2.53
N GLY A 211 -8.06 -27.32 2.52
CA GLY A 211 -7.72 -25.95 2.08
C GLY A 211 -7.90 -24.86 3.14
N GLN A 212 -8.36 -25.21 4.35
CA GLN A 212 -8.52 -24.24 5.44
C GLN A 212 -7.15 -23.90 6.05
N ALA A 213 -6.88 -22.59 6.21
CA ALA A 213 -5.76 -22.12 7.00
C ALA A 213 -6.06 -22.28 8.50
N VAL A 214 -5.18 -22.96 9.22
CA VAL A 214 -5.31 -23.29 10.64
C VAL A 214 -4.02 -22.94 11.38
N THR A 215 -4.15 -22.59 12.66
CA THR A 215 -3.01 -22.35 13.54
C THR A 215 -2.78 -23.59 14.39
N VAL A 216 -1.56 -24.11 14.39
CA VAL A 216 -1.19 -25.38 15.03
C VAL A 216 0.05 -25.21 15.90
N ARG A 217 0.12 -25.97 16.99
CA ARG A 217 1.28 -26.09 17.87
C ARG A 217 2.04 -27.37 17.56
N VAL A 218 3.36 -27.29 17.50
CA VAL A 218 4.24 -28.46 17.39
C VAL A 218 4.29 -29.18 18.74
N LEU A 219 3.84 -30.43 18.80
CA LEU A 219 3.95 -31.27 20.00
C LEU A 219 5.29 -32.00 20.03
N SER A 220 5.65 -32.62 18.92
CA SER A 220 6.90 -33.34 18.77
C SER A 220 7.34 -33.42 17.32
N VAL A 221 8.65 -33.51 17.11
CA VAL A 221 9.28 -33.64 15.81
C VAL A 221 10.18 -34.86 15.85
N ASP A 222 9.90 -35.83 14.98
CA ASP A 222 10.71 -37.01 14.78
C ASP A 222 11.50 -36.84 13.47
N LEU A 223 12.78 -36.50 13.60
CA LEU A 223 13.69 -36.26 12.47
C LEU A 223 14.06 -37.55 11.73
N GLU A 224 14.10 -38.69 12.43
CA GLU A 224 14.45 -39.98 11.82
C GLU A 224 13.33 -40.48 10.93
N ARG A 225 12.07 -40.34 11.39
CA ARG A 225 10.88 -40.78 10.65
C ARG A 225 10.23 -39.68 9.82
N LYS A 226 10.76 -38.46 9.88
CA LYS A 226 10.19 -37.25 9.25
C LYS A 226 8.71 -37.08 9.58
N ARG A 227 8.33 -37.20 10.86
CA ARG A 227 6.94 -37.03 11.31
C ARG A 227 6.86 -35.86 12.28
N ILE A 228 5.85 -35.02 12.09
CA ILE A 228 5.58 -33.87 12.95
C ILE A 228 4.21 -34.08 13.57
N ALA A 229 4.15 -34.15 14.90
CA ALA A 229 2.89 -34.20 15.63
C ALA A 229 2.44 -32.77 15.96
N LEU A 230 1.21 -32.45 15.59
CA LEU A 230 0.63 -31.12 15.73
C LEU A 230 -0.61 -31.17 16.62
N SER A 231 -0.92 -30.03 17.26
CA SER A 231 -2.12 -29.82 18.04
C SER A 231 -2.79 -28.51 17.69
N MET A 232 -4.12 -28.50 17.64
CA MET A 232 -4.97 -27.32 17.45
C MET A 232 -5.63 -26.88 18.76
N LYS A 233 -5.39 -27.58 19.88
CA LYS A 233 -5.95 -27.25 21.20
C LYS A 233 -5.41 -25.95 21.77
N GLY A 234 -6.27 -25.17 22.39
CA GLY A 234 -5.90 -23.93 23.09
C GLY A 234 -5.33 -22.82 22.19
N LEU A 235 -5.58 -22.89 20.87
CA LEU A 235 -5.14 -21.91 19.87
C LEU A 235 -6.29 -21.37 18.99
N ALA A 236 -7.52 -21.82 19.26
CA ALA A 236 -8.75 -21.46 18.55
C ALA A 236 -9.55 -20.41 19.33
#